data_AF-A0A445D3H9-F1
#
_entry.id   AF-A0A445D3H9-F1
#
_cell.length_a   1.000
_cell.length_b   1.000
_cell.length_c   1.000
_cell.angle_alpha   90.00
_cell.angle_beta   90.00
_cell.angle_gamma   90.00
#
_symmetry.space_group_name_H-M   'P 1'
#
loop_
_entity.id
_entity.type
_entity.pdbx_description
1 polymer ?
#
loop_
_entity_poly.entity_id
_entity_poly.type
_entity_poly.pdbx_seq_one_letter_code
_entity_poly.pdbx_strand_id
1 'polypeptide(L)'
;MSRRYCWEIKSYNGSHTCTRVTVSQNHSKLDSNIIAEAIKPLVEVDPSINVKLVIVEVQSKFNYTISYHKVWLEKQKALESIFRGWEALYEALPA
;
A
#
# COMPACT_ATOMS: atom_id res chain seq x y z
N MET A 1 -17.42 -8.90 45.57
CA MET A 1 -17.39 -9.12 44.11
C MET A 1 -16.76 -7.89 43.44
N SER A 2 -15.53 -8.01 42.97
CA SER A 2 -14.71 -6.91 42.43
C SER A 2 -15.25 -6.45 41.07
N ARG A 3 -15.62 -5.17 40.94
CA ARG A 3 -16.01 -4.55 39.66
C ARG A 3 -14.75 -4.32 38.84
N ARG A 4 -14.54 -5.20 37.86
CA ARG A 4 -13.47 -5.10 36.87
C ARG A 4 -13.67 -3.81 36.05
N TYR A 5 -12.56 -3.17 35.72
CA TYR A 5 -12.44 -2.01 34.84
C TYR A 5 -13.19 -2.26 33.50
N CYS A 6 -14.43 -1.78 33.40
CA CYS A 6 -15.21 -1.81 32.18
C CYS A 6 -15.03 -0.48 31.47
N TRP A 7 -14.57 -0.51 30.22
CA TRP A 7 -14.56 0.68 29.38
C TRP A 7 -16.00 1.05 29.00
N GLU A 8 -16.37 2.32 29.22
CA GLU A 8 -17.65 2.87 28.81
C GLU A 8 -17.46 3.67 27.51
N ILE A 9 -18.21 3.32 26.47
CA ILE A 9 -18.25 4.12 25.24
C ILE A 9 -19.22 5.27 25.46
N LYS A 10 -18.72 6.51 25.46
CA LYS A 10 -19.55 7.73 25.50
C LYS A 10 -19.57 8.38 24.12
N SER A 11 -20.76 8.62 23.59
CA SER A 11 -20.95 9.44 22.39
C SER A 11 -20.96 10.93 22.76
N TYR A 12 -20.30 11.74 21.95
CA TYR A 12 -20.33 13.20 22.07
C TYR A 12 -21.37 13.77 21.09
N ASN A 13 -22.43 14.39 21.62
CA ASN A 13 -23.54 14.94 20.84
C ASN A 13 -23.40 16.47 20.56
N GLY A 14 -22.25 17.08 20.87
CA GLY A 14 -22.00 18.49 20.59
C GLY A 14 -21.68 18.73 19.11
N SER A 15 -21.95 19.94 18.61
CA SER A 15 -21.48 20.36 17.29
C SER A 15 -19.96 20.26 17.26
N HIS A 16 -19.41 19.40 16.41
CA HIS A 16 -17.97 19.30 16.22
C HIS A 16 -17.61 19.97 14.90
N THR A 17 -16.54 20.74 14.91
CA THR A 17 -15.90 21.28 13.70
C THR A 17 -14.97 20.27 13.03
N CYS A 18 -14.99 19.01 13.46
CA CYS A 18 -14.24 17.92 12.85
C CYS A 18 -14.84 17.49 11.49
N THR A 19 -15.23 18.42 10.64
CA THR A 19 -15.40 18.15 9.22
C THR A 19 -14.01 18.18 8.62
N ARG A 20 -13.40 17.00 8.44
CA ARG A 20 -12.11 16.87 7.77
C ARG A 20 -12.32 17.25 6.29
N VAL A 21 -12.13 18.53 5.95
CA VAL A 21 -12.35 19.10 4.62
C VAL A 21 -11.51 18.38 3.55
N THR A 22 -10.38 17.81 3.96
CA THR A 22 -9.53 16.96 3.13
C THR A 22 -9.69 15.50 3.56
N VAL A 23 -10.45 14.75 2.78
CA VAL A 23 -10.36 13.29 2.76
C VAL A 23 -8.88 12.95 2.55
N SER A 24 -8.23 12.42 3.58
CA SER A 24 -6.83 12.05 3.52
C SER A 24 -6.66 11.00 2.42
N GLN A 25 -5.89 11.35 1.39
CA GLN A 25 -5.37 10.40 0.41
C GLN A 25 -4.30 9.44 1.00
N ASN A 26 -4.26 9.29 2.32
CA ASN A 26 -3.81 8.06 2.94
C ASN A 26 -5.03 7.24 3.34
N HIS A 27 -5.63 6.54 2.37
CA HIS A 27 -6.61 5.51 2.65
C HIS A 27 -5.88 4.26 3.16
N SER A 28 -6.21 3.83 4.37
CA SER A 28 -5.78 2.56 4.96
C SER A 28 -6.37 1.32 4.26
N LYS A 29 -7.28 1.51 3.30
CA LYS A 29 -7.98 0.42 2.60
C LYS A 29 -7.26 -0.09 1.36
N LEU A 30 -6.28 0.63 0.83
CA LEU A 30 -5.34 0.08 -0.14
C LEU A 30 -4.28 -0.67 0.66
N ASP A 31 -4.60 -1.93 0.98
CA ASP A 31 -3.67 -2.83 1.63
C ASP A 31 -2.44 -3.00 0.74
N SER A 32 -1.26 -2.91 1.36
CA SER A 32 0.03 -3.04 0.67
C SER A 32 0.08 -4.31 -0.17
N ASN A 33 -0.43 -5.41 0.40
CA ASN A 33 -0.51 -6.70 -0.28
C ASN A 33 -1.32 -6.63 -1.57
N ILE A 34 -2.46 -5.93 -1.59
CA ILE A 34 -3.31 -5.84 -2.79
C ILE A 34 -2.54 -5.16 -3.93
N ILE A 35 -1.76 -4.12 -3.62
CA ILE A 35 -0.97 -3.41 -4.61
C ILE A 35 0.18 -4.30 -5.09
N ALA A 36 0.91 -4.93 -4.18
CA ALA A 36 2.00 -5.85 -4.52
C ALA A 36 1.50 -6.97 -5.44
N GLU A 37 0.38 -7.63 -5.12
CA GLU A 37 -0.22 -8.65 -5.99
C GLU A 37 -0.66 -8.07 -7.35
N ALA A 38 -1.19 -6.85 -7.37
CA ALA A 38 -1.65 -6.22 -8.61
C ALA A 38 -0.51 -5.85 -9.56
N ILE A 39 0.69 -5.54 -9.03
CA ILE A 39 1.86 -5.14 -9.83
C ILE A 39 2.81 -6.30 -10.14
N LYS A 40 2.71 -7.43 -9.42
CA LYS A 40 3.54 -8.62 -9.64
C LYS A 40 3.68 -9.02 -11.11
N PRO A 41 2.61 -9.11 -11.92
CA PRO A 41 2.74 -9.49 -13.34
C PRO A 41 3.60 -8.52 -14.15
N LEU A 42 3.56 -7.22 -13.84
CA LEU A 42 4.36 -6.20 -14.52
C LEU A 42 5.83 -6.32 -14.16
N VAL A 43 6.09 -6.56 -12.87
CA VAL A 43 7.42 -6.70 -12.30
C VAL A 43 8.09 -8.01 -12.73
N GLU A 44 7.31 -9.08 -12.93
CA GLU A 44 7.78 -10.36 -13.44
C GLU A 44 8.22 -10.26 -14.91
N VAL A 45 7.50 -9.48 -15.72
CA VAL A 45 7.85 -9.24 -17.13
C VAL A 45 9.05 -8.30 -17.25
N ASP A 46 9.09 -7.23 -16.46
CA ASP A 46 10.18 -6.26 -16.43
C ASP A 46 10.52 -5.88 -14.97
N PRO A 47 11.51 -6.54 -14.34
CA PRO A 47 11.97 -6.20 -13.01
C PRO A 47 12.50 -4.76 -12.89
N SER A 48 12.95 -4.18 -14.00
CA SER A 48 13.49 -2.82 -14.08
C SER A 48 12.41 -1.76 -14.33
N ILE A 49 11.12 -2.12 -14.38
CA ILE A 49 10.00 -1.20 -14.66
C ILE A 49 10.06 0.08 -13.82
N ASN A 50 9.88 1.22 -14.46
CA ASN A 50 9.91 2.51 -13.76
C ASN A 50 8.74 2.64 -12.78
N VAL A 51 9.01 3.05 -11.54
CA VAL A 51 8.00 3.29 -10.49
C VAL A 51 6.90 4.25 -10.97
N LYS A 52 7.22 5.22 -11.83
CA LYS A 52 6.22 6.13 -12.42
C LYS A 52 5.18 5.40 -13.27
N LEU A 53 5.58 4.40 -14.04
CA LEU A 53 4.65 3.60 -14.84
C LEU A 53 3.74 2.75 -13.94
N VAL A 54 4.30 2.18 -12.88
CA VAL A 54 3.54 1.43 -11.87
C VAL A 54 2.51 2.34 -11.17
N ILE A 55 2.85 3.60 -10.86
CA ILE A 55 1.90 4.57 -10.29
C ILE A 55 0.72 4.80 -11.26
N VAL A 56 0.99 5.00 -12.55
CA VAL A 56 -0.06 5.22 -13.57
C VAL A 56 -0.98 4.01 -13.65
N GLU A 57 -0.43 2.80 -13.63
CA GLU A 57 -1.21 1.57 -13.69
C GLU A 57 -2.08 1.36 -12.43
N VAL A 58 -1.51 1.56 -11.24
CA VAL A 58 -2.25 1.50 -9.96
C VAL A 58 -3.36 2.56 -9.94
N GLN A 59 -3.08 3.77 -10.43
CA GLN A 59 -4.08 4.83 -10.53
C GLN A 59 -5.20 4.46 -11.50
N SER A 60 -4.89 3.88 -12.66
CA SER A 60 -5.87 3.40 -13.63
C SER A 60 -6.77 2.31 -13.04
N LYS A 61 -6.16 1.33 -12.34
CA LYS A 61 -6.86 0.15 -11.82
C LYS A 61 -7.71 0.42 -10.58
N PHE A 62 -7.24 1.27 -9.68
CA PHE A 62 -7.88 1.53 -8.39
C PHE A 62 -8.50 2.93 -8.28
N ASN A 63 -8.38 3.74 -9.34
CA ASN A 63 -8.81 5.14 -9.37
C ASN A 63 -8.25 5.95 -8.20
N TYR A 64 -6.98 5.68 -7.84
CA TYR A 64 -6.35 6.22 -6.65
C TYR A 64 -4.94 6.73 -6.87
N THR A 65 -4.65 7.92 -6.35
CA THR A 65 -3.31 8.49 -6.38
C THR A 65 -2.47 7.92 -5.24
N ILE A 66 -1.54 7.03 -5.59
CA ILE A 66 -0.56 6.48 -4.65
C ILE A 66 0.72 7.30 -4.65
N SER A 67 1.35 7.43 -3.47
CA SER A 67 2.65 8.11 -3.36
C SER A 67 3.77 7.24 -3.94
N TYR A 68 4.80 7.91 -4.48
CA TYR A 68 5.98 7.25 -5.04
C TYR A 68 6.64 6.27 -4.06
N HIS A 69 6.82 6.71 -2.80
CA HIS A 69 7.46 5.89 -1.77
C HIS A 69 6.70 4.59 -1.48
N LYS A 70 5.37 4.63 -1.47
CA LYS A 70 4.55 3.43 -1.29
C LYS A 70 4.74 2.46 -2.47
N VAL A 71 4.63 2.95 -3.70
CA VAL A 71 4.83 2.08 -4.88
C VAL A 71 6.22 1.47 -4.91
N TRP A 72 7.24 2.24 -4.53
CA TRP A 72 8.60 1.72 -4.44
C TRP A 72 8.70 0.54 -3.45
N LEU A 73 8.12 0.67 -2.25
CA LEU A 73 8.09 -0.44 -1.26
C LEU A 73 7.34 -1.66 -1.77
N GLU A 74 6.16 -1.47 -2.36
CA GLU A 74 5.38 -2.59 -2.90
C GLU A 74 6.08 -3.27 -4.09
N LYS A 75 6.80 -2.51 -4.92
CA LYS A 75 7.63 -3.07 -5.98
C LYS A 75 8.71 -3.98 -5.41
N GLN A 76 9.41 -3.55 -4.36
CA GLN A 76 10.42 -4.40 -3.72
C GLN A 76 9.81 -5.67 -3.13
N LYS A 77 8.65 -5.55 -2.47
CA LYS A 77 7.92 -6.70 -1.95
C LYS A 77 7.47 -7.67 -3.03
N ALA A 78 7.03 -7.16 -4.19
CA ALA A 78 6.70 -7.99 -5.35
C ALA A 78 7.94 -8.72 -5.90
N LEU A 79 9.08 -8.04 -6.02
CA LEU A 79 10.36 -8.63 -6.43
C LEU A 79 10.80 -9.74 -5.46
N GLU A 80 10.80 -9.48 -4.15
CA GLU A 80 11.12 -10.48 -3.13
C GLU A 80 10.21 -11.71 -3.24
N SER A 81 8.90 -11.50 -3.48
CA SER A 81 7.94 -12.59 -3.65
C SER A 81 8.16 -13.41 -4.93
N ILE A 82 8.63 -12.80 -6.02
CA ILE A 82 8.87 -13.47 -7.31
C ILE A 82 10.18 -14.28 -7.23
N PHE A 83 11.26 -13.63 -6.80
CA PHE A 83 12.60 -14.22 -6.81
C PHE A 83 12.92 -15.04 -5.56
N ARG A 84 11.97 -15.16 -4.60
CA ARG A 84 12.16 -15.89 -3.33
C ARG A 84 13.35 -15.38 -2.51
N GLY A 85 13.73 -14.12 -2.69
CA GLY A 85 14.87 -13.50 -2.03
C GLY A 85 15.65 -12.54 -2.94
N TRP A 86 16.43 -11.65 -2.33
CA TRP A 86 17.24 -10.65 -3.04
C TRP A 86 18.42 -11.24 -3.81
N GLU A 87 19.01 -12.34 -3.33
CA GLU A 87 20.13 -13.02 -3.99
C GLU A 87 19.74 -13.48 -5.40
N ALA A 88 18.61 -14.18 -5.54
CA ALA A 88 18.13 -14.62 -6.84
C ALA A 88 17.70 -13.47 -7.76
N LEU A 89 17.34 -12.30 -7.21
CA LEU A 89 17.09 -11.11 -8.00
C LEU A 89 18.39 -10.58 -8.63
N TYR A 90 19.46 -10.47 -7.84
CA TYR A 90 20.75 -9.99 -8.36
C TYR A 90 21.30 -10.89 -9.47
N GLU A 91 21.13 -12.21 -9.35
CA GLU A 91 21.53 -13.18 -10.39
C GLU A 91 20.66 -13.12 -11.66
N ALA A 92 19.40 -12.69 -11.54
CA ALA A 92 18.46 -12.65 -12.65
C ALA A 92 18.49 -11.34 -13.46
N LEU A 93 19.13 -10.29 -12.95
CA LEU A 93 19.28 -9.03 -13.66
C LEU A 93 20.47 -9.11 -14.62
N PRO A 94 20.34 -8.63 -15.88
CA PRO A 94 21.48 -8.54 -16.79
C PRO A 94 22.54 -7.60 -16.22
N ALA A 95 23.81 -8.02 -16.31
CA ALA A 95 24.98 -7.27 -15.86
C ALA A 95 25.19 -5.95 -16.63
#